data_AF-A0A0S2S4M1-F1
#
_entry.id   AF-A0A0S2S4M1-F1
#
_cell.length_a   1.000
_cell.length_b   1.000
_cell.length_c   1.000
_cell.angle_alpha   90.00
_cell.angle_beta   90.00
_cell.angle_gamma   90.00
#
_symmetry.space_group_name_H-M   'P 1'
#
loop_
_entity.id
_entity.type
_entity.pdbx_description
1 polymer ?
#
loop_
_entity_poly.entity_id
_entity_poly.type
_entity_poly.pdbx_seq_one_letter_code
_entity_poly.pdbx_strand_id
1 'polypeptide(L)' 'MVQYQVISVCDRTGCTYSSVSVTLDAISADAAWTAANVLNRTSDLRCPICGESLGFFPDEFDNCE' A
#
# COMPACT_ATOMS: atom_id res chain seq x y z
N MET A 1 19.64 1.14 1.80
CA MET A 1 19.19 -0.27 1.92
C MET A 1 17.78 -0.28 1.36
N VAL A 2 17.49 -1.04 0.30
CA VAL A 2 16.18 -0.96 -0.38
C VAL A 2 15.11 -1.50 0.57
N GLN A 3 14.11 -0.69 0.89
CA GLN A 3 13.00 -1.06 1.75
C GLN A 3 11.76 -1.24 0.87
N TYR A 4 11.20 -2.45 0.90
CA TYR A 4 9.98 -2.75 0.16
C TYR A 4 8.80 -2.53 1.09
N GLN A 5 7.76 -1.89 0.57
CA GLN A 5 6.55 -1.64 1.34
C GLN A 5 5.30 -1.94 0.52
N VAL A 6 4.17 -2.08 1.19
CA VAL A 6 2.85 -2.09 0.56
C VAL A 6 2.16 -0.79 0.91
N ILE A 7 1.62 -0.08 -0.08
CA ILE A 7 0.87 1.19 0.08
C ILE A 7 -0.54 1.07 -0.50
N SER A 8 -1.46 1.90 -0.01
CA SER A 8 -2.81 1.98 -0.59
C SER A 8 -2.84 2.82 -1.87
N VAL A 9 -3.86 2.63 -2.70
CA VAL A 9 -4.11 3.43 -3.91
C VAL A 9 -4.31 4.91 -3.56
N CYS A 10 -4.86 5.20 -2.38
CA CYS A 10 -5.07 6.55 -1.89
C CYS A 10 -3.74 7.24 -1.55
N ASP A 11 -2.78 6.51 -0.94
CA ASP A 11 -1.43 7.02 -0.71
C ASP A 11 -0.69 7.22 -2.03
N ARG A 12 -0.81 6.27 -2.96
CA ARG A 12 -0.17 6.35 -4.29
C ARG A 12 -0.67 7.51 -5.14
N THR A 13 -1.97 7.83 -5.06
CA THR A 13 -2.60 8.89 -5.87
C THR A 13 -2.69 10.24 -5.15
N GLY A 14 -2.26 10.32 -3.90
CA GLY A 14 -2.27 11.57 -3.13
C GLY A 14 -3.68 12.06 -2.77
N CYS A 15 -4.57 11.15 -2.36
CA CYS A 15 -5.91 11.50 -1.92
C CYS A 15 -5.88 12.45 -0.70
N THR A 16 -6.18 13.74 -0.93
CA THR A 16 -5.96 14.85 0.01
C THR A 16 -6.79 14.79 1.30
N TYR A 17 -7.83 13.95 1.36
CA TYR A 17 -8.81 13.94 2.45
C TYR A 17 -8.88 12.61 3.24
N SER A 18 -8.08 11.61 2.86
CA SER A 18 -7.93 10.33 3.59
C SER A 18 -6.78 9.51 3.04
N SER A 19 -5.60 9.74 3.60
CA SER A 19 -4.50 8.79 3.52
C SER A 19 -4.78 7.67 4.53
N VAL A 20 -5.27 6.53 4.07
CA VAL A 20 -5.21 5.30 4.88
C VAL A 20 -3.82 4.73 4.67
N SER A 21 -2.85 5.29 5.41
CA SER A 21 -1.45 4.88 5.35
C SER A 21 -1.31 3.49 5.96
N VAL A 22 -1.42 2.46 5.12
CA VAL A 22 -0.96 1.13 5.44
C VAL A 22 0.44 1.02 4.86
N THR A 23 1.43 0.87 5.73
CA THR A 23 2.81 0.60 5.35
C THR A 23 3.20 -0.73 5.98
N LEU A 24 3.45 -1.74 5.16
CA LEU A 24 3.93 -3.04 5.60
C LEU A 24 5.34 -3.25 5.06
N ASP A 25 6.31 -3.33 5.95
CA ASP A 25 7.67 -3.67 5.57
C ASP A 25 7.75 -5.09 5.00
N ALA A 26 8.39 -5.21 3.85
CA ALA A 26 8.63 -6.47 3.17
C ALA A 26 10.13 -6.70 2.99
N ILE A 27 10.54 -7.95 3.20
CA ILE A 27 11.93 -8.41 3.07
C ILE A 27 12.41 -8.46 1.61
N SER A 28 11.49 -8.40 0.63
CA SER A 28 11.77 -8.44 -0.81
C SER A 28 10.60 -7.89 -1.63
N ALA A 29 10.85 -7.58 -2.90
CA ALA A 29 9.82 -7.16 -3.86
C ALA A 29 8.69 -8.20 -4.00
N ASP A 30 9.05 -9.49 -4.09
CA ASP A 30 8.09 -10.59 -4.16
C ASP A 30 7.19 -10.68 -2.91
N ALA A 31 7.78 -10.44 -1.73
CA ALA A 31 7.02 -10.40 -0.48
C ALA A 31 6.04 -9.23 -0.45
N ALA A 32 6.44 -8.04 -0.94
CA ALA A 32 5.56 -6.89 -1.06
C ALA A 32 4.40 -7.15 -2.04
N TRP A 33 4.67 -7.74 -3.21
CA TRP A 33 3.64 -8.16 -4.17
C TRP A 33 2.66 -9.16 -3.58
N THR A 34 3.17 -10.16 -2.85
CA THR A 34 2.34 -11.17 -2.20
C THR A 34 1.44 -10.54 -1.13
N ALA A 35 2.01 -9.69 -0.27
CA ALA A 35 1.28 -8.99 0.77
C ALA A 35 0.20 -8.06 0.20
N ALA A 36 0.52 -7.30 -0.86
CA ALA A 36 -0.45 -6.46 -1.57
C ALA A 36 -1.61 -7.28 -2.15
N ASN A 37 -1.31 -8.42 -2.79
CA ASN A 37 -2.34 -9.31 -3.34
C ASN A 37 -3.23 -9.94 -2.26
N VAL A 38 -2.66 -10.32 -1.12
CA VAL A 38 -3.45 -10.82 0.02
C VAL A 38 -4.36 -9.72 0.54
N LEU A 39 -3.83 -8.51 0.79
CA LEU A 39 -4.61 -7.37 1.26
C LEU A 39 -5.74 -7.01 0.29
N ASN A 40 -5.48 -6.99 -1.02
CA ASN A 40 -6.49 -6.75 -2.04
C ASN A 40 -7.65 -7.76 -2.02
N ARG A 41 -7.42 -8.98 -1.50
CA ARG A 41 -8.44 -10.04 -1.43
C ARG A 41 -9.11 -10.15 -0.07
N THR A 42 -8.42 -9.79 1.01
CA THR A 42 -8.88 -10.04 2.39
C THR A 42 -9.29 -8.78 3.13
N SER A 43 -8.80 -7.61 2.72
CA SER A 43 -9.17 -6.35 3.37
C SER A 43 -10.47 -5.80 2.79
N ASP A 44 -11.38 -5.41 3.66
CA ASP A 44 -12.58 -4.62 3.30
C ASP A 44 -12.32 -3.13 3.56
N LEU A 45 -11.05 -2.72 3.47
CA LEU A 45 -10.66 -1.33 3.64
C LEU A 45 -11.25 -0.53 2.49
N ARG A 46 -12.05 0.47 2.82
CA ARG A 46 -12.71 1.35 1.86
C ARG A 46 -12.18 2.75 2.01
N CYS A 47 -12.07 3.45 0.88
CA CYS A 47 -11.77 4.86 0.91
C CYS A 47 -12.93 5.58 1.60
N PRO A 48 -12.70 6.27 2.72
CA PRO A 48 -13.78 6.93 3.47
C PRO A 48 -14.38 8.15 2.73
N ILE A 49 -13.79 8.55 1.59
CA ILE A 49 -14.30 9.65 0.75
C ILE A 49 -15.25 9.14 -0.32
N CYS A 50 -14.82 8.17 -1.14
CA CYS A 50 -15.61 7.67 -2.27
C CYS A 50 -16.33 6.34 -1.99
N GLY A 51 -16.02 5.66 -0.89
CA GLY A 51 -16.63 4.39 -0.49
C GLY A 51 -16.15 3.16 -1.28
N GLU A 52 -15.30 3.37 -2.29
CA GLU A 52 -14.68 2.32 -3.09
C GLU A 52 -13.66 1.52 -2.29
N SER A 53 -13.48 0.24 -2.66
CA SER A 53 -12.48 -0.62 -2.06
C SER A 53 -11.06 -0.08 -2.32
N LEU A 54 -10.24 -0.04 -1.27
CA LEU A 54 -8.85 0.38 -1.38
C LEU A 54 -8.03 -0.72 -2.06
N GLY A 55 -7.40 -0.36 -3.17
CA GLY A 55 -6.36 -1.19 -3.78
C GLY A 55 -5.03 -1.02 -3.05
N PHE A 56 -4.26 -2.09 -2.92
CA PHE A 56 -2.91 -2.11 -2.35
C PHE A 56 -1.89 -2.44 -3.43
N PHE A 57 -0.75 -1.78 -3.38
CA PHE A 57 0.33 -1.93 -4.35
C PHE A 57 1.67 -2.04 -3.63
N PRO A 58 2.61 -2.86 -4.14
CA PRO A 58 3.98 -2.81 -3.69
C PRO A 58 4.62 -1.50 -4.13
N ASP A 59 5.49 -0.99 -3.28
CA ASP A 59 6.25 0.23 -3.48
C ASP A 59 7.69 0.00 -2.98
N GLU A 60 8.64 0.62 -3.64
CA GLU A 60 10.06 0.51 -3.34
C GLU A 60 10.52 1.86 -2.80
N PHE A 61 10.80 1.91 -1.50
CA PHE A 61 11.40 3.09 -0.88
C PHE A 61 12.90 2.88 -0.78
N ASP A 62 13.65 3.62 -1.61
CA ASP A 62 15.09 3.68 -1.46
C ASP A 62 15.41 4.71 -0.38
N ASN A 63 15.72 4.23 0.83
CA ASN A 63 16.41 5.04 1.84
C ASN A 63 17.85 5.25 1.37
N CYS A 64 18.01 6.10 0.35
CA CYS A 64 19.26 6.76 0.01
C CYS A 64 19.38 8.00 0.92
N GLU A 65 19.79 7.75 2.16
CA GLU A 65 20.47 8.75 3.00
C GLU A 65 21.96 8.71 2.70
#